data_AF-A0A7W0KVF0-F1
#
_entry.id   AF-A0A7W0KVF0-F1
#
_cell.length_a   1.000
_cell.length_b   1.000
_cell.length_c   1.000
_cell.angle_alpha   90.00
_cell.angle_beta   90.00
_cell.angle_gamma   90.00
#
_symmetry.space_group_name_H-M   'P 1'
#
loop_
_entity.id
_entity.type
_entity.pdbx_description
1 polymer ?
#
loop_
_entity_poly.entity_id
_entity_poly.type
_entity_poly.pdbx_seq_one_letter_code
_entity_poly.pdbx_strand_id
1 'polypeptide(L)' 'MGTSQTYDVPEADDVRQRITDTAIDAGAAFVDSSPMYGHAERVLGATLGDRRSEAIVATKVWT' A
#
# COMPACT_ATOMS: atom_id res chain seq x y z
N MET A 1 -3.87 -4.74 -6.22
CA MET A 1 -4.63 -3.76 -5.40
C MET A 1 -4.04 -2.38 -5.62
N GLY A 2 -4.85 -1.34 -5.78
CA GLY A 2 -4.35 0.03 -5.96
C GLY A 2 -4.44 0.87 -4.69
N THR A 3 -3.52 1.82 -4.55
CA THR A 3 -3.39 2.66 -3.35
C THR A 3 -3.92 4.10 -3.52
N SER A 4 -4.24 4.52 -4.74
CA SER A 4 -4.78 5.85 -5.05
C SER A 4 -5.99 6.19 -4.18
N GLN A 5 -5.97 7.36 -3.53
CA GLN A 5 -6.97 7.88 -2.57
C GLN A 5 -7.11 7.04 -1.29
N THR A 6 -7.18 5.72 -1.41
CA THR A 6 -7.37 4.79 -0.28
C THR A 6 -6.23 4.86 0.73
N TYR A 7 -4.99 5.05 0.29
CA TYR A 7 -3.81 5.12 1.19
C TYR A 7 -3.29 6.55 1.37
N ASP A 8 -3.96 7.55 0.79
CA ASP A 8 -3.60 8.95 1.00
C ASP A 8 -4.16 9.46 2.33
N VAL A 9 -3.54 9.02 3.43
CA VAL A 9 -3.85 9.44 4.79
C VAL A 9 -2.60 9.90 5.53
N PRO A 10 -2.73 10.78 6.54
CA PRO A 10 -1.59 11.34 7.25
C PRO A 10 -0.66 10.29 7.88
N GLU A 11 -1.17 9.15 8.33
CA GLU A 11 -0.39 8.04 8.88
C GLU A 11 -1.13 6.71 8.64
N ALA A 12 -0.42 5.59 8.77
CA ALA A 12 -1.05 4.28 8.74
C ALA A 12 -2.01 4.13 9.93
N ASP A 13 -3.19 3.57 9.66
CA ASP A 13 -4.25 3.34 10.64
C ASP A 13 -4.74 1.89 10.57
N ASP A 14 -5.58 1.48 11.53
CA ASP A 14 -6.15 0.14 11.59
C ASP A 14 -6.95 -0.23 10.33
N VAL A 15 -7.49 0.76 9.62
CA VAL A 15 -8.24 0.53 8.37
C VAL A 15 -7.27 0.13 7.26
N ARG A 16 -6.15 0.83 7.08
CA ARG A 16 -5.16 0.50 6.04
C ARG A 16 -4.40 -0.77 6.37
N GLN A 17 -4.14 -1.03 7.65
CA GLN A 17 -3.58 -2.31 8.08
C GLN A 17 -4.50 -3.46 7.67
N ARG A 18 -5.80 -3.39 8.02
CA ARG A 18 -6.78 -4.42 7.63
C ARG A 18 -6.92 -4.57 6.13
N ILE A 19 -6.89 -3.47 5.35
CA ILE A 19 -6.94 -3.55 3.88
C ILE A 19 -5.71 -4.29 3.34
N THR A 20 -4.52 -4.00 3.88
CA THR A 20 -3.27 -4.65 3.46
C THR A 20 -3.32 -6.14 3.78
N ASP A 21 -3.63 -6.49 5.02
CA ASP A 21 -3.71 -7.88 5.47
C ASP A 21 -4.73 -8.68 4.67
N THR A 22 -5.95 -8.14 4.52
CA THR A 22 -7.02 -8.80 3.76
C THR A 22 -6.62 -9.03 2.30
N ALA A 23 -5.91 -8.09 1.68
CA ALA A 23 -5.49 -8.25 0.30
C ALA A 23 -4.38 -9.31 0.15
N ILE A 24 -3.40 -9.34 1.06
CA ILE A 24 -2.36 -10.38 1.01
C ILE A 24 -2.98 -11.75 1.28
N ASP A 25 -3.86 -11.86 2.27
CA ASP A 25 -4.54 -13.11 2.63
C ASP A 25 -5.45 -13.62 1.50
N ALA A 26 -6.04 -12.72 0.71
CA ALA A 26 -6.80 -13.05 -0.48
C ALA A 26 -5.94 -13.34 -1.74
N GLY A 27 -4.61 -13.32 -1.62
CA GLY A 27 -3.68 -13.51 -2.74
C GLY A 27 -3.54 -12.31 -3.68
N ALA A 28 -4.13 -11.16 -3.34
CA ALA A 28 -4.04 -9.91 -4.10
C ALA A 28 -2.74 -9.15 -3.79
N ALA A 29 -1.59 -9.84 -3.90
CA ALA A 29 -0.30 -9.36 -3.44
C ALA A 29 0.50 -8.53 -4.46
N PHE A 30 -0.07 -8.25 -5.64
CA PHE A 30 0.49 -7.26 -6.56
C PHE A 30 -0.15 -5.89 -6.30
N VAL A 31 0.63 -4.94 -5.76
CA VAL A 31 0.15 -3.64 -5.28
C VAL A 31 0.76 -2.51 -6.09
N ASP A 32 -0.08 -1.57 -6.56
CA ASP A 32 0.38 -0.40 -7.30
C ASP A 32 0.32 0.90 -6.46
N SER A 33 1.33 1.75 -6.64
CA SER A 33 1.40 3.09 -6.06
C SER A 33 1.99 4.12 -7.04
N SER A 34 2.21 5.34 -6.57
CA SER A 34 2.78 6.45 -7.34
C SER A 34 3.22 7.58 -6.40
N PRO A 35 4.31 8.30 -6.70
CA PRO A 35 4.67 9.54 -6.01
C PRO A 35 3.58 10.62 -6.06
N MET A 36 2.67 10.54 -7.04
CA MET A 36 1.52 11.45 -7.13
C MET A 36 0.38 11.11 -6.17
N TYR A 37 0.37 9.93 -5.53
CA TYR A 37 -0.76 9.47 -4.69
C TYR A 37 -0.63 9.95 -3.23
N GLY A 38 -0.08 11.15 -3.03
CA GLY A 38 0.06 11.77 -1.72
C GLY A 38 0.88 10.90 -0.76
N HIS A 39 0.29 10.51 0.36
CA HIS A 39 0.96 9.71 1.39
C HIS A 39 1.01 8.19 1.12
N ALA A 40 0.46 7.74 -0.02
CA ALA A 40 0.21 6.33 -0.28
C ALA A 40 1.45 5.42 -0.17
N GLU A 41 2.61 5.83 -0.70
CA GLU A 41 3.82 4.99 -0.67
C GLU A 41 4.32 4.76 0.77
N ARG A 42 4.27 5.80 1.61
CA ARG A 42 4.64 5.71 3.02
C ARG A 42 3.68 4.85 3.81
N VAL A 43 2.37 5.06 3.62
CA VAL A 43 1.34 4.29 4.32
C VAL A 43 1.37 2.82 3.91
N LEU A 44 1.54 2.53 2.62
CA LEU A 44 1.72 1.16 2.13
C LEU A 44 2.98 0.51 2.73
N GLY A 45 4.10 1.23 2.78
CA GLY A 45 5.33 0.72 3.39
C GLY A 45 5.15 0.37 4.87
N ALA A 46 4.43 1.23 5.61
CA ALA A 46 4.14 1.00 7.03
C ALA A 46 3.21 -0.22 7.24
N THR A 47 2.18 -0.40 6.40
CA THR A 47 1.19 -1.48 6.59
C THR A 47 1.68 -2.84 6.07
N LEU A 48 2.58 -2.85 5.07
CA LEU A 48 3.24 -4.08 4.64
C LEU A 48 4.14 -4.64 5.74
N GLY A 49 4.88 -3.79 6.47
CA GLY A 49 5.72 -4.20 7.61
C GLY A 49 6.51 -5.48 7.35
N ASP A 50 6.38 -6.45 8.25
CA ASP A 50 7.04 -7.76 8.16
C ASP A 50 6.55 -8.61 6.97
N ARG A 51 5.35 -8.33 6.45
CA ARG A 51 4.76 -9.00 5.27
C ARG A 51 5.25 -8.42 3.95
N ARG A 52 6.21 -7.48 3.96
CA ARG A 52 6.77 -6.89 2.72
C ARG A 52 7.25 -7.96 1.73
N SER A 53 7.79 -9.08 2.20
CA SER A 53 8.24 -10.19 1.33
C SER A 53 7.11 -10.91 0.61
N GLU A 54 5.87 -10.78 1.06
CA GLU A 54 4.69 -11.40 0.45
C GLU A 54 4.13 -10.58 -0.73
N ALA A 55 4.55 -9.31 -0.88
CA ALA A 55 4.00 -8.39 -1.88
C ALA A 55 4.99 -8.03 -3.01
N ILE A 56 4.46 -7.94 -4.23
CA ILE A 56 5.12 -7.27 -5.35
C ILE A 56 4.60 -5.83 -5.39
N VAL A 57 5.49 -4.85 -5.24
CA VAL A 57 5.14 -3.43 -5.26
C VAL A 57 5.62 -2.80 -6.56
N ALA A 58 4.68 -2.25 -7.32
CA ALA A 58 4.99 -1.42 -8.48
C ALA A 58 4.67 0.04 -8.16
N THR A 59 5.68 0.91 -8.22
CA THR A 59 5.47 2.36 -8.21
C THR A 59 5.76 2.96 -9.58
N LYS A 60 5.40 4.22 -9.72
CA LYS A 60 5.60 5.03 -10.92
C LYS A 60 6.70 6.05 -10.63
N VAL A 61 7.26 6.66 -11.66
CA VAL A 61 8.13 7.84 -11.52
C VAL A 61 7.43 9.00 -12.18
N TRP A 62 7.32 10.13 -11.47
CA TRP A 62 6.64 11.32 -11.96
C TRP A 62 7.46 12.56 -11.63
N THR A 63 7.86 13.26 -12.70
CA THR A 63 8.47 14.60 -12.76
C THR A 63 8.40 15.05 -14.21
#